data_AF-A0A924IYX7-F1
#
_entry.id   AF-A0A924IYX7-F1
#
_cell.length_a   1.000
_cell.length_b   1.000
_cell.length_c   1.000
_cell.angle_alpha   90.00
_cell.angle_beta   90.00
_cell.angle_gamma   90.00
#
_symmetry.space_group_name_H-M   'P 1'
#
loop_
_entity.id
_entity.type
_entity.pdbx_description
1 polymer ?
#
loop_
_entity_poly.entity_id
_entity_poly.type
_entity_poly.pdbx_seq_one_letter_code
_entity_poly.pdbx_strand_id
1 'polypeptide(L)'
;MQKLYPYFLNKKYFIVFLVFLCNSFLSAQLPTNGLDVKHYAFNITLNDDNNIIKGTAIITTDFTENVDKVQLDLVKKNSDGKGMTVLSVTKNNQNLQFSQDAQHLIINDKGILGQENTYTINYEGIPADGLIIGNTKNGDRSFFADNWPNRAHNWIPCNDHLSDKATSEFMVIAPDHYQVVSNGREIEETNLPGNLKLTHWKSEIPLSTKVMAIGVTKFAVNNLGNIGGVPVSAWIFPEDRDNGFKSYEFSKEILKYYIKNIGAFPFEKLANVQSKTIFGGMENASCIFYDENSVTSKDVESLMVHETAHQYFGDNVTEKDWPHLWLSEGFATYMTDLYLENKYGKDSLRSLLKQQRSEVVDFSKKFKKPVVDSSEAKNLMFLLNANSYQKGAWILHMLRRRVGDELFWKSVRSYYETYKGKNATTDDLEKIFEEVSHQNLKTFFHQWLFTSGQPYLKIGLKYDKVTKKETLNIEQKQDTVFEFPLSISFTNGNQTIIKTFNIKNKVTQEDFTISFQPKEIKIDPNVDLLFENFNLE
;
A
#
# COMPACT_ATOMS: atom_id res chain seq x y z
N MET A 1 -50.81 32.10 -56.06
CA MET A 1 -51.58 31.18 -56.90
C MET A 1 -51.20 29.74 -56.54
N GLN A 2 -52.20 28.93 -56.16
CA GLN A 2 -52.32 27.46 -56.31
C GLN A 2 -51.13 26.55 -55.89
N LYS A 3 -51.30 25.69 -54.85
CA LYS A 3 -51.79 24.28 -54.90
C LYS A 3 -50.79 23.36 -55.65
N LEU A 4 -50.36 22.16 -55.23
CA LEU A 4 -50.99 21.03 -54.52
C LEU A 4 -49.90 19.92 -54.31
N TYR A 5 -50.07 19.09 -53.27
CA TYR A 5 -49.47 17.75 -52.98
C TYR A 5 -49.69 16.70 -54.12
N PRO A 6 -49.16 15.42 -54.16
CA PRO A 6 -49.04 14.48 -53.01
C PRO A 6 -48.10 13.21 -53.07
N TYR A 7 -48.19 12.38 -51.99
CA TYR A 7 -47.93 10.91 -51.80
C TYR A 7 -46.49 10.35 -51.98
N PHE A 8 -45.88 9.61 -51.03
CA PHE A 8 -46.28 8.27 -50.57
C PHE A 8 -45.83 7.88 -49.12
N LEU A 9 -46.56 6.90 -48.58
CA LEU A 9 -46.48 6.21 -47.28
C LEU A 9 -45.11 5.58 -46.93
N ASN A 10 -44.72 5.53 -45.64
CA ASN A 10 -44.85 4.30 -44.83
C ASN A 10 -44.57 4.47 -43.32
N LYS A 11 -45.12 3.50 -42.58
CA LYS A 11 -45.38 3.43 -41.14
C LYS A 11 -44.14 3.31 -40.23
N LYS A 12 -44.29 3.93 -39.05
CA LYS A 12 -44.01 3.45 -37.67
C LYS A 12 -42.80 2.52 -37.48
N TYR A 13 -41.78 2.97 -36.73
CA TYR A 13 -41.35 2.28 -35.50
C TYR A 13 -40.81 3.31 -34.49
N PHE A 14 -41.47 3.30 -33.34
CA PHE A 14 -41.10 4.00 -32.12
C PHE A 14 -40.03 3.12 -31.44
N ILE A 15 -38.78 3.58 -31.34
CA ILE A 15 -37.79 2.96 -30.47
C ILE A 15 -37.33 4.03 -29.50
N VAL A 16 -38.03 4.07 -28.36
CA VAL A 16 -37.51 4.66 -27.13
C VAL A 16 -36.38 3.74 -26.68
N PHE A 17 -35.14 4.17 -26.87
CA PHE A 17 -34.01 3.53 -26.21
C PHE A 17 -34.04 3.95 -24.75
N LEU A 18 -34.75 3.16 -23.96
CA LEU A 18 -34.74 3.22 -22.51
C LEU A 18 -33.37 2.69 -22.07
N VAL A 19 -32.42 3.61 -21.91
CA VAL A 19 -31.14 3.32 -21.26
C VAL A 19 -31.46 3.08 -19.78
N PHE A 20 -31.79 1.84 -19.44
CA PHE A 20 -31.62 1.34 -18.08
C PHE A 20 -30.12 1.30 -17.83
N LEU A 21 -29.57 2.42 -17.34
CA LEU A 21 -28.37 2.43 -16.53
C LEU A 21 -28.71 1.59 -15.29
N CYS A 22 -28.49 0.29 -15.38
CA CYS A 22 -28.18 -0.49 -14.20
C CYS A 22 -26.86 0.07 -13.67
N ASN A 23 -26.96 1.09 -12.81
CA ASN A 23 -25.96 1.33 -11.78
C ASN A 23 -26.01 0.10 -10.87
N SER A 24 -25.40 -1.00 -11.31
CA SER A 24 -24.87 -1.98 -10.40
C SER A 24 -23.77 -1.25 -9.64
N PHE A 25 -24.15 -0.65 -8.51
CA PHE A 25 -23.21 -0.47 -7.42
C PHE A 25 -22.61 -1.86 -7.19
N LEU A 26 -21.39 -2.06 -7.69
CA LEU A 26 -20.50 -3.02 -7.08
C LEU A 26 -20.40 -2.53 -5.64
N SER A 27 -21.17 -3.14 -4.73
CA SER A 27 -20.93 -2.97 -3.31
C SER A 27 -19.46 -3.27 -3.11
N ALA A 28 -18.69 -2.21 -2.86
CA ALA A 28 -17.49 -2.35 -2.09
C ALA A 28 -17.89 -3.12 -0.83
N GLN A 29 -17.11 -4.12 -0.45
CA GLN A 29 -17.29 -4.75 0.85
C GLN A 29 -16.84 -3.68 1.83
N LEU A 30 -17.82 -2.88 2.22
CA LEU A 30 -17.71 -1.82 3.21
C LEU A 30 -17.51 -2.47 4.58
N PRO A 31 -16.96 -1.73 5.55
CA PRO A 31 -16.77 -2.21 6.92
C PRO A 31 -18.01 -2.94 7.45
N THR A 32 -17.78 -4.05 8.15
CA THR A 32 -18.82 -5.01 8.55
C THR A 32 -19.85 -4.48 9.57
N ASN A 33 -19.75 -3.20 9.97
CA ASN A 33 -20.60 -2.56 10.99
C ASN A 33 -21.62 -1.56 10.41
N GLY A 34 -21.69 -1.40 9.07
CA GLY A 34 -22.64 -0.52 8.41
C GLY A 34 -22.29 0.98 8.47
N LEU A 35 -21.09 1.32 8.95
CA LEU A 35 -20.60 2.69 9.13
C LEU A 35 -19.65 3.09 7.99
N ASP A 36 -19.80 4.31 7.49
CA ASP A 36 -18.93 4.94 6.50
C ASP A 36 -18.56 6.35 6.99
N VAL A 37 -17.32 6.56 7.43
CA VAL A 37 -16.92 7.85 8.00
C VAL A 37 -16.49 8.82 6.91
N LYS A 38 -17.07 10.02 6.93
CA LYS A 38 -16.78 11.08 5.96
C LYS A 38 -15.66 12.00 6.42
N HIS A 39 -15.64 12.30 7.72
CA HIS A 39 -14.68 13.22 8.30
C HIS A 39 -14.37 12.90 9.76
N TYR A 40 -13.10 13.02 10.12
CA TYR A 40 -12.61 13.04 11.49
C TYR A 40 -11.97 14.39 11.82
N ALA A 41 -12.33 14.98 12.95
CA ALA A 41 -11.58 16.06 13.56
C ALA A 41 -11.18 15.67 14.99
N PHE A 42 -9.88 15.54 15.23
CA PHE A 42 -9.33 15.12 16.52
C PHE A 42 -8.65 16.30 17.22
N ASN A 43 -9.21 16.74 18.33
CA ASN A 43 -8.51 17.62 19.26
C ASN A 43 -7.81 16.76 20.32
N ILE A 44 -6.49 16.80 20.37
CA ILE A 44 -5.66 15.95 21.24
C ILE A 44 -4.80 16.84 22.12
N THR A 45 -4.87 16.65 23.43
CA THR A 45 -3.99 17.31 24.41
C THR A 45 -2.94 16.33 24.93
N LEU A 46 -1.67 16.75 24.84
CA LEU A 46 -0.48 16.01 25.26
C LEU A 46 0.24 16.75 26.41
N ASN A 47 1.05 16.03 27.19
CA ASN A 47 1.77 16.60 28.34
C ASN A 47 3.09 15.87 28.65
N ASP A 48 3.95 16.51 29.45
CA ASP A 48 5.23 15.95 29.88
C ASP A 48 5.15 15.04 31.10
N ASP A 49 4.16 15.26 31.96
CA ASP A 49 4.11 14.66 33.29
C ASP A 49 3.77 13.16 33.25
N ASN A 50 2.97 12.73 32.27
CA ASN A 50 2.46 11.36 32.18
C ASN A 50 2.01 11.01 30.75
N ASN A 51 1.66 9.74 30.55
CA ASN A 51 1.25 9.21 29.25
C ASN A 51 -0.26 9.32 28.98
N ILE A 52 -1.02 10.06 29.80
CA ILE A 52 -2.45 10.27 29.59
C ILE A 52 -2.62 11.30 28.47
N ILE A 53 -3.38 10.94 27.45
CA ILE A 53 -3.88 11.88 26.44
C ILE A 53 -5.34 12.21 26.75
N LYS A 54 -5.75 13.43 26.42
CA LYS A 54 -7.15 13.85 26.42
C LYS A 54 -7.57 14.15 25.00
N GLY A 55 -8.73 13.65 24.60
CA GLY A 55 -9.21 13.76 23.25
C GLY A 55 -10.65 14.25 23.18
N THR A 56 -10.92 15.08 22.19
CA THR A 56 -12.27 15.34 21.66
C THR A 56 -12.27 14.94 20.19
N ALA A 57 -13.01 13.88 19.86
CA ALA A 57 -13.20 13.46 18.47
C ALA A 57 -14.55 13.97 17.97
N ILE A 58 -14.56 14.67 16.84
CA ILE A 58 -15.75 15.02 16.08
C ILE A 58 -15.77 14.14 14.83
N ILE A 59 -16.78 13.28 14.72
CA ILE A 59 -16.85 12.27 13.67
C ILE A 59 -18.14 12.47 12.89
N THR A 60 -18.00 12.79 11.61
CA THR A 60 -19.11 12.87 10.65
C THR A 60 -19.24 11.55 9.92
N THR A 61 -20.37 10.88 10.13
CA THR A 61 -20.64 9.51 9.65
C THR A 61 -21.81 9.51 8.69
N ASP A 62 -21.72 8.71 7.64
CA ASP A 62 -22.84 8.18 6.88
C ASP A 62 -23.01 6.68 7.20
N PHE A 63 -24.04 6.05 6.65
CA PHE A 63 -24.37 4.66 6.90
C PHE A 63 -24.64 3.93 5.60
N THR A 64 -24.11 2.71 5.49
CA THR A 64 -24.27 1.84 4.31
C THR A 64 -25.51 0.95 4.42
N GLU A 65 -26.10 0.91 5.61
CA GLU A 65 -27.38 0.27 5.93
C GLU A 65 -27.98 0.91 7.19
N ASN A 66 -29.26 0.63 7.50
CA ASN A 66 -29.83 1.09 8.76
C ASN A 66 -29.26 0.29 9.93
N VAL A 67 -28.77 0.96 10.97
CA VAL A 67 -28.26 0.33 12.19
C VAL A 67 -29.02 0.81 13.42
N ASP A 68 -29.27 -0.09 14.36
CA ASP A 68 -29.98 0.26 15.60
C ASP A 68 -29.10 1.00 16.62
N LYS A 69 -27.78 0.79 16.52
CA LYS A 69 -26.75 1.44 17.35
C LYS A 69 -25.54 1.77 16.48
N VAL A 70 -24.91 2.91 16.74
CA VAL A 70 -23.64 3.27 16.10
C VAL A 70 -22.49 2.68 16.88
N GLN A 71 -21.58 1.99 16.20
CA GLN A 71 -20.40 1.37 16.80
C GLN A 71 -19.14 2.01 16.22
N LEU A 72 -18.22 2.40 17.10
CA LEU A 72 -16.87 2.83 16.76
C LEU A 72 -15.86 1.94 17.49
N ASP A 73 -14.76 1.64 16.84
CA ASP A 73 -13.63 0.95 17.45
C ASP A 73 -12.91 1.92 18.39
N LEU A 74 -12.78 1.51 19.66
CA LEU A 74 -12.02 2.22 20.68
C LEU A 74 -11.73 1.27 21.85
N VAL A 75 -10.46 0.91 22.03
CA VAL A 75 -10.05 0.03 23.14
C VAL A 75 -10.36 0.70 24.47
N LYS A 76 -11.16 0.03 25.30
CA LYS A 76 -11.51 0.51 26.64
C LYS A 76 -10.34 0.36 27.59
N LYS A 77 -10.24 1.30 28.54
CA LYS A 77 -9.28 1.20 29.65
C LYS A 77 -9.38 -0.16 30.38
N ASN A 78 -8.29 -0.90 30.38
CA ASN A 78 -8.17 -2.24 30.95
C ASN A 78 -7.55 -2.21 32.36
N SER A 79 -7.34 -3.39 32.95
CA SER A 79 -6.77 -3.55 34.31
C SER A 79 -5.33 -3.06 34.45
N ASP A 80 -4.58 -3.00 33.34
CA ASP A 80 -3.20 -2.49 33.31
C ASP A 80 -3.15 -0.95 33.20
N GLY A 81 -4.33 -0.31 33.19
CA GLY A 81 -4.46 1.14 33.10
C GLY A 81 -4.34 1.71 31.68
N LYS A 82 -4.21 0.84 30.67
CA LYS A 82 -4.09 1.19 29.24
C LYS A 82 -5.44 1.11 28.53
N GLY A 83 -5.63 1.91 27.48
CA GLY A 83 -6.88 2.11 26.76
C GLY A 83 -7.61 3.38 27.18
N MET A 84 -8.71 3.68 26.49
CA MET A 84 -9.41 4.96 26.56
C MET A 84 -10.73 4.85 27.35
N THR A 85 -11.03 5.87 28.14
CA THR A 85 -12.30 6.04 28.85
C THR A 85 -13.10 7.14 28.17
N VAL A 86 -14.28 6.81 27.66
CA VAL A 86 -15.20 7.79 27.06
C VAL A 86 -15.97 8.47 28.18
N LEU A 87 -15.89 9.80 28.22
CA LEU A 87 -16.48 10.67 29.23
C LEU A 87 -17.87 11.15 28.82
N SER A 88 -18.07 11.45 27.55
CA SER A 88 -19.37 11.90 27.01
C SER A 88 -19.46 11.67 25.51
N VAL A 89 -20.67 11.43 25.03
CA VAL A 89 -21.00 11.44 23.59
C VAL A 89 -22.17 12.40 23.38
N THR A 90 -22.03 13.32 22.42
CA THR A 90 -23.09 14.24 22.03
C THR A 90 -23.36 14.23 20.53
N LYS A 91 -24.62 14.48 20.15
CA LYS A 91 -25.05 14.74 18.77
C LYS A 91 -25.94 15.99 18.80
N ASN A 92 -25.68 16.99 17.96
CA ASN A 92 -26.41 18.27 17.97
C ASN A 92 -26.50 18.91 19.37
N ASN A 93 -25.39 18.89 20.14
CA ASN A 93 -25.30 19.35 21.53
C ASN A 93 -26.22 18.63 22.54
N GLN A 94 -26.82 17.49 22.16
CA GLN A 94 -27.59 16.64 23.07
C GLN A 94 -26.75 15.45 23.52
N ASN A 95 -26.74 15.17 24.82
CA ASN A 95 -26.07 14.00 25.38
C ASN A 95 -26.77 12.72 24.94
N LEU A 96 -25.98 11.76 24.47
CA LEU A 96 -26.43 10.42 24.12
C LEU A 96 -26.01 9.41 25.18
N GLN A 97 -26.83 8.37 25.36
CA GLN A 97 -26.42 7.20 26.15
C GLN A 97 -25.44 6.37 25.33
N PHE A 98 -24.42 5.84 25.98
CA PHE A 98 -23.41 4.98 25.35
C PHE A 98 -22.89 3.93 26.34
N SER A 99 -22.21 2.93 25.81
CA SER A 99 -21.47 1.93 26.58
C SER A 99 -20.13 1.62 25.90
N GLN A 100 -19.13 1.21 26.67
CA GLN A 100 -17.88 0.66 26.13
C GLN A 100 -17.72 -0.81 26.52
N ASP A 101 -17.54 -1.66 25.51
CA ASP A 101 -17.02 -3.02 25.70
C ASP A 101 -15.48 -3.01 25.63
N ALA A 102 -14.82 -4.17 25.48
CA ALA A 102 -13.36 -4.22 25.46
C ALA A 102 -12.71 -3.52 24.25
N GLN A 103 -13.39 -3.52 23.09
CA GLN A 103 -12.85 -3.05 21.81
C GLN A 103 -13.67 -1.92 21.18
N HIS A 104 -14.89 -1.68 21.65
CA HIS A 104 -15.82 -0.77 20.98
C HIS A 104 -16.47 0.24 21.93
N LEU A 105 -16.73 1.44 21.38
CA LEU A 105 -17.73 2.39 21.84
C LEU A 105 -19.05 2.13 21.11
N ILE A 106 -20.11 1.90 21.87
CA ILE A 106 -21.47 1.66 21.36
C ILE A 106 -22.35 2.83 21.77
N ILE A 107 -22.80 3.62 20.80
CA ILE A 107 -23.66 4.79 20.98
C ILE A 107 -25.12 4.37 20.76
N ASN A 108 -25.99 4.68 21.71
CA ASN A 108 -27.42 4.38 21.63
C ASN A 108 -28.14 5.41 20.75
N ASP A 109 -27.87 5.35 19.45
CA ASP A 109 -28.48 6.17 18.41
C ASP A 109 -28.63 5.33 17.14
N LYS A 110 -29.68 5.61 16.35
CA LYS A 110 -29.94 4.90 15.10
C LYS A 110 -29.18 5.56 13.95
N GLY A 111 -28.44 4.76 13.20
CA GLY A 111 -27.89 5.16 11.91
C GLY A 111 -28.90 4.86 10.81
N ILE A 112 -29.18 5.84 9.95
CA ILE A 112 -30.11 5.71 8.84
C ILE A 112 -29.31 5.83 7.54
N LEU A 113 -29.51 4.89 6.63
CA LEU A 113 -28.87 4.85 5.32
C LEU A 113 -29.01 6.20 4.59
N GLY A 114 -27.88 6.79 4.20
CA GLY A 114 -27.82 8.06 3.48
C GLY A 114 -28.09 9.29 4.35
N GLN A 115 -28.13 9.16 5.68
CA GLN A 115 -28.23 10.28 6.60
C GLN A 115 -26.90 10.51 7.32
N GLU A 116 -26.32 11.68 7.08
CA GLU A 116 -25.15 12.13 7.81
C GLU A 116 -25.48 12.50 9.26
N ASN A 117 -24.63 12.05 10.18
CA ASN A 117 -24.68 12.38 11.59
C ASN A 117 -23.30 12.85 12.05
N THR A 118 -23.26 13.79 13.00
CA THR A 118 -22.00 14.22 13.61
C THR A 118 -22.03 13.96 15.12
N TYR A 119 -21.06 13.20 15.59
CA TYR A 119 -20.88 12.85 16.99
C TYR A 119 -19.65 13.56 17.55
N THR A 120 -19.77 14.13 18.74
CA THR A 120 -18.63 14.63 19.51
C THR A 120 -18.40 13.71 20.70
N ILE A 121 -17.18 13.18 20.82
CA ILE A 121 -16.80 12.17 21.80
C ILE A 121 -15.65 12.74 22.62
N ASN A 122 -15.87 12.96 23.91
CA ASN A 122 -14.80 13.34 24.83
C ASN A 122 -14.28 12.08 25.53
N TYR A 123 -12.96 11.91 25.56
CA TYR A 123 -12.33 10.71 26.10
C TYR A 123 -10.94 11.02 26.64
N GLU A 124 -10.42 10.16 27.52
CA GLU A 124 -9.06 10.26 28.03
C GLU A 124 -8.50 8.89 28.41
N GLY A 125 -7.18 8.76 28.47
CA GLY A 125 -6.55 7.51 28.83
C GLY A 125 -5.09 7.44 28.40
N ILE A 126 -4.45 6.32 28.71
CA ILE A 126 -3.12 5.99 28.20
C ILE A 126 -3.34 5.10 27.00
N PRO A 127 -2.91 5.46 25.78
CA PRO A 127 -3.00 4.60 24.60
C PRO A 127 -2.60 3.16 24.89
N ALA A 128 -3.41 2.20 24.45
CA ALA A 128 -3.06 0.79 24.62
C ALA A 128 -1.90 0.38 23.70
N ASP A 129 -1.92 0.93 22.49
CA ASP A 129 -0.98 0.76 21.40
C ASP A 129 -1.22 1.90 20.38
N GLY A 130 -0.62 1.86 19.19
CA GLY A 130 -0.92 2.75 18.05
C GLY A 130 -0.37 4.17 18.17
N LEU A 131 -0.24 4.72 19.38
CA LEU A 131 0.50 5.94 19.68
C LEU A 131 1.67 5.62 20.60
N ILE A 132 2.88 5.65 20.05
CA ILE A 132 4.12 5.38 20.78
C ILE A 132 4.47 6.60 21.61
N ILE A 133 4.29 6.49 22.93
CA ILE A 133 4.66 7.52 23.91
C ILE A 133 5.93 7.07 24.63
N GLY A 134 7.01 7.82 24.46
CA GLY A 134 8.30 7.49 25.05
C GLY A 134 9.39 8.47 24.65
N ASN A 135 10.64 8.13 24.96
CA ASN A 135 11.77 8.99 24.61
C ASN A 135 12.35 8.62 23.23
N THR A 136 12.81 9.63 22.50
CA THR A 136 13.74 9.47 21.37
C THR A 136 15.02 8.79 21.85
N LYS A 137 15.84 8.27 20.93
CA LYS A 137 17.19 7.76 21.23
C LYS A 137 18.09 8.78 21.95
N ASN A 138 17.75 10.07 21.86
CA ASN A 138 18.48 11.17 22.50
C ASN A 138 17.88 11.58 23.86
N GLY A 139 16.80 10.92 24.30
CA GLY A 139 16.19 11.13 25.62
C GLY A 139 15.06 12.16 25.66
N ASP A 140 14.74 12.82 24.54
CA ASP A 140 13.60 13.76 24.47
C ASP A 140 12.27 13.00 24.44
N ARG A 141 11.29 13.47 25.20
CA ARG A 141 9.94 12.91 25.17
C ARG A 141 9.30 13.10 23.80
N SER A 142 8.49 12.12 23.38
CA SER A 142 7.94 12.06 22.04
C SER A 142 6.62 11.26 21.98
N PHE A 143 5.85 11.54 20.93
CA PHE A 143 4.58 10.89 20.60
C PHE A 143 4.56 10.64 19.10
N PHE A 144 4.54 9.37 18.69
CA PHE A 144 4.51 9.00 17.27
C PHE A 144 3.40 7.99 17.00
N ALA A 145 2.46 8.35 16.13
CA ALA A 145 1.45 7.42 15.67
C ALA A 145 2.07 6.33 14.78
N ASP A 146 1.61 5.10 14.96
CA ASP A 146 2.08 3.88 14.32
C ASP A 146 0.87 2.94 14.21
N ASN A 147 -0.02 3.26 13.27
CA ASN A 147 -1.38 2.73 13.23
C ASN A 147 -1.53 1.45 12.38
N TRP A 148 -0.53 1.05 11.60
CA TRP A 148 -0.61 -0.18 10.82
C TRP A 148 -0.59 -1.43 11.72
N PRO A 149 -1.43 -2.45 11.48
CA PRO A 149 -2.43 -2.52 10.40
C PRO A 149 -3.74 -1.83 10.78
N ASN A 150 -4.19 -2.00 12.00
CA ASN A 150 -5.44 -1.45 12.53
C ASN A 150 -5.26 -1.12 14.02
N ARG A 151 -4.34 -0.22 14.33
CA ARG A 151 -3.98 0.15 15.70
C ARG A 151 -4.49 1.54 16.09
N ALA A 152 -5.15 2.27 15.20
CA ALA A 152 -5.69 3.60 15.47
C ALA A 152 -6.72 3.57 16.62
N HIS A 153 -7.58 2.55 16.64
CA HIS A 153 -8.60 2.37 17.68
C HIS A 153 -8.05 2.21 19.11
N ASN A 154 -6.73 2.05 19.29
CA ASN A 154 -6.10 2.01 20.60
C ASN A 154 -5.97 3.37 21.28
N TRP A 155 -6.15 4.47 20.52
CA TRP A 155 -5.98 5.83 21.03
C TRP A 155 -6.95 6.86 20.45
N ILE A 156 -7.61 6.61 19.32
CA ILE A 156 -8.68 7.45 18.77
C ILE A 156 -9.93 6.63 18.44
N PRO A 157 -11.16 7.14 18.70
CA PRO A 157 -12.39 6.47 18.24
C PRO A 157 -12.50 6.55 16.72
N CYS A 158 -12.67 5.41 16.06
CA CYS A 158 -12.71 5.35 14.60
C CYS A 158 -13.46 4.12 14.06
N ASN A 159 -13.56 4.01 12.74
CA ASN A 159 -13.90 2.78 12.04
C ASN A 159 -12.60 2.20 11.48
N ASP A 160 -11.95 1.29 12.21
CA ASP A 160 -10.54 0.95 12.01
C ASP A 160 -10.36 -0.17 10.97
N HIS A 161 -10.92 0.07 9.79
CA HIS A 161 -10.79 -0.80 8.64
C HIS A 161 -10.16 -0.05 7.47
N LEU A 162 -9.22 -0.70 6.77
CA LEU A 162 -8.44 -0.06 5.71
C LEU A 162 -9.29 0.48 4.53
N SER A 163 -10.50 -0.06 4.37
CA SER A 163 -11.43 0.36 3.32
C SER A 163 -12.31 1.56 3.68
N ASP A 164 -12.38 1.95 4.96
CA ASP A 164 -13.06 3.17 5.38
C ASP A 164 -12.09 4.35 5.25
N LYS A 165 -12.30 5.19 4.23
CA LYS A 165 -11.47 6.36 3.99
C LYS A 165 -12.24 7.63 4.29
N ALA A 166 -11.67 8.48 5.12
CA ALA A 166 -12.27 9.73 5.56
C ALA A 166 -11.27 10.88 5.43
N THR A 167 -11.76 12.09 5.20
CA THR A 167 -10.93 13.29 5.41
C THR A 167 -10.60 13.44 6.89
N SER A 168 -9.48 14.09 7.24
CA SER A 168 -9.06 14.16 8.63
C SER A 168 -8.37 15.48 8.99
N GLU A 169 -8.50 15.87 10.25
CA GLU A 169 -7.71 16.93 10.85
C GLU A 169 -7.31 16.60 12.29
N PHE A 170 -6.11 17.05 12.64
CA PHE A 170 -5.54 16.95 13.98
C PHE A 170 -5.25 18.35 14.52
N MET A 171 -5.89 18.68 15.63
CA MET A 171 -5.65 19.88 16.44
C MET A 171 -4.93 19.42 17.70
N VAL A 172 -3.61 19.55 17.72
CA VAL A 172 -2.78 19.07 18.82
C VAL A 172 -2.43 20.23 19.74
N ILE A 173 -2.79 20.11 21.02
CA ILE A 173 -2.37 21.01 22.09
C ILE A 173 -1.27 20.32 22.88
N ALA A 174 -0.07 20.89 22.89
CA ALA A 174 1.10 20.33 23.59
C ALA A 174 1.96 21.45 24.20
N PRO A 175 2.91 21.14 25.10
CA PRO A 175 3.94 22.09 25.52
C PRO A 175 4.62 22.78 24.32
N ASP A 176 4.83 24.09 24.41
CA ASP A 176 5.25 24.95 23.31
C ASP A 176 6.66 24.66 22.75
N HIS A 177 7.47 23.92 23.50
CA HIS A 177 8.77 23.44 23.06
C HIS A 177 8.69 22.27 22.06
N TYR A 178 7.51 21.68 21.86
CA TYR A 178 7.30 20.66 20.84
C TYR A 178 6.98 21.27 19.47
N GLN A 179 7.32 20.50 18.45
CA GLN A 179 6.83 20.66 17.10
C GLN A 179 5.93 19.47 16.76
N VAL A 180 4.86 19.76 16.02
CA VAL A 180 3.85 18.77 15.62
C VAL A 180 3.85 18.68 14.10
N VAL A 181 4.00 17.47 13.57
CA VAL A 181 3.81 17.15 12.16
C VAL A 181 2.70 16.11 12.02
N SER A 182 1.87 16.25 10.99
CA SER A 182 0.75 15.34 10.73
C SER A 182 0.49 15.24 9.22
N ASN A 183 -0.52 14.47 8.83
CA ASN A 183 -1.00 14.41 7.44
C ASN A 183 -1.51 15.78 6.96
N GLY A 184 -1.48 16.02 5.65
CA GLY A 184 -2.10 17.17 5.00
C GLY A 184 -1.32 18.48 5.15
N ARG A 185 -2.02 19.62 5.20
CA ARG A 185 -1.41 20.97 5.34
C ARG A 185 -1.52 21.47 6.77
N GLU A 186 -0.52 22.24 7.19
CA GLU A 186 -0.61 23.03 8.40
C GLU A 186 -1.55 24.21 8.14
N ILE A 187 -2.58 24.34 8.98
CA ILE A 187 -3.61 25.37 8.87
C ILE A 187 -3.32 26.51 9.85
N GLU A 188 -2.92 26.16 11.07
CA GLU A 188 -2.70 27.11 12.15
C GLU A 188 -1.63 26.60 13.12
N GLU A 189 -0.82 27.53 13.63
CA GLU A 189 -0.04 27.35 14.85
C GLU A 189 -0.28 28.56 15.76
N THR A 190 -0.73 28.32 17.00
CA THR A 190 -1.12 29.37 17.94
C THR A 190 -0.59 29.09 19.35
N ASN A 191 0.18 30.03 19.89
CA ASN A 191 0.62 29.99 21.28
C ASN A 191 -0.58 30.22 22.23
N LEU A 192 -0.70 29.39 23.25
CA LEU A 192 -1.76 29.42 24.26
C LEU A 192 -1.17 29.74 25.65
N PRO A 193 -2.00 30.22 26.60
CA PRO A 193 -1.56 30.40 27.98
C PRO A 193 -1.01 29.12 28.60
N GLY A 194 -0.03 29.25 29.51
CA GLY A 194 0.54 28.11 30.24
C GLY A 194 1.65 27.36 29.49
N ASN A 195 2.39 28.02 28.59
CA ASN A 195 3.44 27.43 27.76
C ASN A 195 2.93 26.26 26.90
N LEU A 196 1.71 26.41 26.38
CA LEU A 196 1.08 25.46 25.48
C LEU A 196 1.02 26.06 24.09
N LYS A 197 0.92 25.19 23.09
CA LYS A 197 0.77 25.56 21.69
C LYS A 197 -0.25 24.64 21.02
N LEU A 198 -1.16 25.24 20.27
CA LEU A 198 -2.06 24.55 19.35
C LEU A 198 -1.38 24.48 17.97
N THR A 199 -1.34 23.29 17.38
CA THR A 199 -0.99 23.09 15.97
C THR A 199 -2.13 22.34 15.27
N HIS A 200 -2.67 22.90 14.20
CA HIS A 200 -3.77 22.33 13.41
C HIS A 200 -3.28 21.89 12.04
N TRP A 201 -3.44 20.60 11.75
CA TRP A 201 -3.17 19.99 10.46
C TRP A 201 -4.45 19.43 9.85
N LYS A 202 -4.63 19.57 8.54
CA LYS A 202 -5.83 19.11 7.82
C LYS A 202 -5.45 18.43 6.50
N SER A 203 -5.98 17.23 6.29
CA SER A 203 -5.98 16.49 5.02
C SER A 203 -7.37 16.57 4.39
N GLU A 204 -7.45 17.13 3.18
CA GLU A 204 -8.68 17.12 2.38
C GLU A 204 -8.78 15.88 1.48
N ILE A 205 -7.69 15.11 1.41
CA ILE A 205 -7.68 13.81 0.75
C ILE A 205 -8.17 12.74 1.74
N PRO A 206 -9.17 11.91 1.38
CA PRO A 206 -9.62 10.82 2.23
C PRO A 206 -8.51 9.79 2.49
N LEU A 207 -8.25 9.49 3.75
CA LEU A 207 -7.24 8.56 4.25
C LEU A 207 -7.90 7.42 4.99
N SER A 208 -7.28 6.23 4.94
CA SER A 208 -7.57 5.18 5.91
C SER A 208 -6.96 5.55 7.27
N THR A 209 -7.60 5.13 8.36
CA THR A 209 -7.08 5.26 9.73
C THR A 209 -5.68 4.68 9.91
N LYS A 210 -5.31 3.63 9.15
CA LYS A 210 -3.98 2.99 9.23
C LYS A 210 -2.82 3.94 8.92
N VAL A 211 -3.08 5.01 8.15
CA VAL A 211 -2.07 5.99 7.70
C VAL A 211 -2.34 7.41 8.17
N MET A 212 -3.29 7.60 9.09
CA MET A 212 -3.46 8.86 9.81
C MET A 212 -2.44 8.93 10.95
N ALA A 213 -1.71 10.03 11.08
CA ALA A 213 -0.60 10.10 12.03
C ALA A 213 -0.32 11.51 12.54
N ILE A 214 0.09 11.56 13.81
CA ILE A 214 0.78 12.70 14.42
C ILE A 214 2.19 12.27 14.85
N GLY A 215 3.15 13.17 14.68
CA GLY A 215 4.51 13.06 15.19
C GLY A 215 4.83 14.30 16.00
N VAL A 216 5.15 14.12 17.28
CA VAL A 216 5.31 15.21 18.25
C VAL A 216 6.59 14.99 19.04
N THR A 217 7.57 15.86 18.84
CA THR A 217 8.79 15.97 19.66
C THR A 217 9.52 17.27 19.26
N LYS A 218 10.78 17.45 19.65
CA LYS A 218 11.63 18.51 19.10
C LYS A 218 12.18 18.07 17.74
N PHE A 219 12.15 18.96 16.75
CA PHE A 219 12.66 18.70 15.41
C PHE A 219 13.54 19.84 14.89
N ALA A 220 14.68 19.51 14.32
CA ALA A 220 15.28 20.33 13.29
C ALA A 220 14.52 20.10 11.96
N VAL A 221 14.00 21.17 11.36
CA VAL A 221 13.21 21.09 10.12
C VAL A 221 13.97 21.71 8.95
N ASN A 222 14.03 20.99 7.83
CA ASN A 222 14.55 21.50 6.56
C ASN A 222 13.47 21.46 5.48
N ASN A 223 13.27 22.57 4.79
CA ASN A 223 12.44 22.61 3.59
C ASN A 223 13.29 22.25 2.38
N LEU A 224 13.04 21.07 1.80
CA LEU A 224 13.82 20.51 0.70
C LEU A 224 13.42 21.07 -0.68
N GLY A 225 12.37 21.90 -0.71
CA GLY A 225 11.87 22.60 -1.88
C GLY A 225 10.52 22.10 -2.36
N ASN A 226 10.16 22.50 -3.59
CA ASN A 226 8.94 22.07 -4.26
C ASN A 226 9.28 21.16 -5.44
N ILE A 227 8.77 19.94 -5.45
CA ILE A 227 9.06 18.92 -6.48
C ILE A 227 7.75 18.60 -7.20
N GLY A 228 7.62 19.06 -8.45
CA GLY A 228 6.41 18.80 -9.26
C GLY A 228 5.12 19.38 -8.66
N GLY A 229 5.21 20.50 -7.93
CA GLY A 229 4.08 21.13 -7.24
C GLY A 229 3.98 20.77 -5.75
N VAL A 230 4.73 19.77 -5.28
CA VAL A 230 4.63 19.23 -3.92
C VAL A 230 5.70 19.85 -3.00
N PRO A 231 5.33 20.52 -1.90
CA PRO A 231 6.27 20.90 -0.85
C PRO A 231 6.88 19.65 -0.19
N VAL A 232 8.21 19.59 -0.10
CA VAL A 232 8.95 18.47 0.52
C VAL A 232 9.74 18.97 1.71
N SER A 233 9.70 18.25 2.83
CA SER A 233 10.42 18.60 4.05
C SER A 233 11.06 17.39 4.73
N ALA A 234 12.09 17.65 5.54
CA ALA A 234 12.71 16.69 6.44
C ALA A 234 12.57 17.19 7.89
N TRP A 235 12.08 16.32 8.77
CA TRP A 235 11.87 16.56 10.21
C TRP A 235 12.76 15.59 10.98
N ILE A 236 13.86 16.09 11.52
CA ILE A 236 14.96 15.30 12.07
C ILE A 236 15.13 15.65 13.54
N PHE A 237 15.52 14.70 14.39
CA PHE A 237 15.88 15.02 15.77
C PHE A 237 17.04 16.04 15.79
N PRO A 238 17.02 17.06 16.67
CA PRO A 238 18.00 18.14 16.63
C PRO A 238 19.46 17.67 16.63
N GLU A 239 19.77 16.57 17.33
CA GLU A 239 21.10 15.98 17.45
C GLU A 239 21.60 15.36 16.14
N ASP A 240 20.68 14.93 15.27
CA ASP A 240 21.00 14.29 13.98
C ASP A 240 20.94 15.26 12.80
N ARG A 241 20.59 16.53 13.04
CA ARG A 241 20.27 17.55 12.01
C ARG A 241 21.14 17.48 10.76
N ASP A 242 22.45 17.61 10.90
CA ASP A 242 23.37 17.75 9.77
C ASP A 242 23.46 16.47 8.92
N ASN A 243 23.37 15.32 9.58
CA ASN A 243 23.41 14.02 8.92
C ASN A 243 22.03 13.63 8.35
N GLY A 244 20.96 13.93 9.09
CA GLY A 244 19.58 13.63 8.69
C GLY A 244 19.16 14.46 7.48
N PHE A 245 19.48 15.75 7.43
CA PHE A 245 19.18 16.58 6.26
C PHE A 245 19.85 16.06 4.98
N LYS A 246 21.11 15.61 5.06
CA LYS A 246 21.79 14.96 3.93
C LYS A 246 21.16 13.62 3.57
N SER A 247 20.85 12.80 4.57
CA SER A 247 20.27 11.46 4.34
C SER A 247 18.90 11.54 3.67
N TYR A 248 18.08 12.55 4.03
CA TYR A 248 16.70 12.64 3.55
C TYR A 248 16.54 13.49 2.28
N GLU A 249 17.63 14.05 1.75
CA GLU A 249 17.63 14.75 0.46
C GLU A 249 17.28 13.84 -0.73
N PHE A 250 17.46 12.52 -0.60
CA PHE A 250 17.04 11.53 -1.61
C PHE A 250 15.56 11.65 -1.97
N SER A 251 14.70 12.05 -1.03
CA SER A 251 13.26 12.26 -1.27
C SER A 251 12.95 13.10 -2.52
N LYS A 252 13.81 14.06 -2.86
CA LYS A 252 13.62 14.95 -4.02
C LYS A 252 13.70 14.21 -5.35
N GLU A 253 14.71 13.36 -5.52
CA GLU A 253 14.89 12.59 -6.75
C GLU A 253 13.92 11.41 -6.83
N ILE A 254 13.62 10.79 -5.70
CA ILE A 254 12.64 9.72 -5.56
C ILE A 254 11.25 10.22 -6.00
N LEU A 255 10.79 11.33 -5.41
CA LEU A 255 9.49 11.90 -5.75
C LEU A 255 9.43 12.34 -7.22
N LYS A 256 10.51 12.93 -7.75
CA LYS A 256 10.59 13.29 -9.18
C LYS A 256 10.47 12.06 -10.09
N TYR A 257 11.08 10.94 -9.71
CA TYR A 257 10.97 9.68 -10.45
C TYR A 257 9.54 9.15 -10.45
N TYR A 258 8.85 9.14 -9.31
CA TYR A 258 7.47 8.66 -9.25
C TYR A 258 6.49 9.57 -9.98
N ILE A 259 6.64 10.88 -9.87
CA ILE A 259 5.82 11.84 -10.63
C ILE A 259 5.95 11.60 -12.14
N LYS A 260 7.17 11.34 -12.62
CA LYS A 260 7.43 11.08 -14.03
C LYS A 260 6.79 9.78 -14.53
N ASN A 261 6.87 8.70 -13.75
CA ASN A 261 6.51 7.37 -14.23
C ASN A 261 5.04 6.98 -13.95
N ILE A 262 4.49 7.44 -12.83
CA ILE A 262 3.14 7.10 -12.36
C ILE A 262 2.17 8.26 -12.63
N GLY A 263 2.39 9.42 -12.01
CA GLY A 263 1.46 10.54 -12.13
C GLY A 263 1.63 11.55 -11.01
N ALA A 264 0.78 12.58 -10.98
CA ALA A 264 0.83 13.60 -9.95
C ALA A 264 0.74 12.97 -8.55
N PHE A 265 1.58 13.48 -7.65
CA PHE A 265 1.58 13.07 -6.26
C PHE A 265 0.22 13.38 -5.61
N PRO A 266 -0.38 12.45 -4.85
CA PRO A 266 -1.79 12.58 -4.47
C PRO A 266 -2.06 13.54 -3.31
N PHE A 267 -1.06 13.84 -2.47
CA PHE A 267 -1.25 14.58 -1.23
C PHE A 267 -0.70 16.01 -1.26
N GLU A 268 -1.05 16.77 -0.24
CA GLU A 268 -0.77 18.21 -0.14
C GLU A 268 0.71 18.54 0.08
N LYS A 269 1.46 17.62 0.70
CA LYS A 269 2.90 17.71 0.96
C LYS A 269 3.54 16.33 1.04
N LEU A 270 4.87 16.29 1.10
CA LEU A 270 5.62 15.12 1.55
C LEU A 270 6.58 15.52 2.69
N ALA A 271 6.25 15.14 3.92
CA ALA A 271 7.17 15.26 5.05
C ALA A 271 7.87 13.92 5.31
N ASN A 272 9.19 13.95 5.44
CA ASN A 272 10.03 12.80 5.78
C ASN A 272 10.51 12.96 7.22
N VAL A 273 10.09 12.09 8.12
CA VAL A 273 10.17 12.31 9.56
C VAL A 273 11.00 11.20 10.22
N GLN A 274 12.06 11.57 10.92
CA GLN A 274 12.74 10.65 11.84
C GLN A 274 11.84 10.42 13.06
N SER A 275 11.60 9.17 13.42
CA SER A 275 10.50 8.80 14.32
C SER A 275 10.82 7.63 15.23
N LYS A 276 9.84 7.24 16.05
CA LYS A 276 9.88 6.07 16.92
C LYS A 276 9.13 4.86 16.37
N THR A 277 8.83 4.82 15.07
CA THR A 277 8.11 3.68 14.49
C THR A 277 8.79 2.35 14.86
N ILE A 278 7.99 1.31 15.09
CA ILE A 278 8.50 -0.03 15.41
C ILE A 278 8.97 -0.81 14.16
N PHE A 279 8.77 -0.23 12.98
CA PHE A 279 9.17 -0.77 11.67
C PHE A 279 10.43 -0.07 11.16
N GLY A 280 10.93 -0.45 9.98
CA GLY A 280 11.99 0.31 9.32
C GLY A 280 11.50 1.68 8.86
N GLY A 281 10.34 1.70 8.23
CA GLY A 281 9.56 2.87 7.84
C GLY A 281 8.07 2.59 8.01
N MET A 282 7.28 3.65 8.05
CA MET A 282 5.83 3.65 8.15
C MET A 282 5.29 4.71 7.22
N GLU A 283 4.47 4.27 6.28
CA GLU A 283 4.10 4.99 5.07
C GLU A 283 3.08 6.12 5.28
N ASN A 284 2.77 6.49 6.53
CA ASN A 284 1.81 7.54 6.91
C ASN A 284 1.64 8.63 5.83
N ALA A 285 0.44 8.71 5.24
CA ALA A 285 0.16 9.49 4.04
C ALA A 285 0.61 10.96 4.19
N SER A 286 1.36 11.49 3.23
CA SER A 286 1.97 12.83 3.22
C SER A 286 3.00 13.11 4.32
N CYS A 287 3.30 12.14 5.19
CA CYS A 287 4.04 12.32 6.44
C CYS A 287 4.78 11.04 6.87
N ILE A 288 5.66 10.54 6.00
CA ILE A 288 6.35 9.26 6.19
C ILE A 288 7.24 9.29 7.43
N PHE A 289 7.11 8.25 8.26
CA PHE A 289 7.87 8.04 9.48
C PHE A 289 8.95 6.99 9.23
N TYR A 290 10.19 7.28 9.64
CA TYR A 290 11.32 6.36 9.52
C TYR A 290 11.88 6.04 10.91
N ASP A 291 12.42 4.85 11.12
CA ASP A 291 13.08 4.47 12.38
C ASP A 291 14.15 5.51 12.76
N GLU A 292 14.36 5.70 14.06
CA GLU A 292 15.30 6.70 14.59
C GLU A 292 16.76 6.43 14.19
N ASN A 293 17.10 5.21 13.78
CA ASN A 293 18.43 4.83 13.31
C ASN A 293 18.57 4.84 11.77
N SER A 294 17.54 5.29 11.04
CA SER A 294 17.59 5.42 9.58
C SER A 294 18.59 6.48 9.10
N VAL A 295 18.84 7.52 9.89
CA VAL A 295 19.82 8.57 9.58
C VAL A 295 21.20 7.95 9.40
N THR A 296 21.86 8.20 8.27
CA THR A 296 23.14 7.59 7.82
C THR A 296 23.13 6.08 7.58
N SER A 297 21.98 5.41 7.66
CA SER A 297 21.87 4.01 7.26
C SER A 297 22.22 3.86 5.79
N LYS A 298 22.89 2.75 5.44
CA LYS A 298 23.22 2.42 4.04
C LYS A 298 21.98 2.15 3.19
N ASP A 299 20.90 1.73 3.85
CA ASP A 299 19.64 1.35 3.22
C ASP A 299 18.61 2.49 3.23
N VAL A 300 18.98 3.68 3.74
CA VAL A 300 18.06 4.83 3.85
C VAL A 300 17.48 5.22 2.50
N GLU A 301 18.27 5.18 1.43
CA GLU A 301 17.77 5.49 0.09
C GLU A 301 16.68 4.49 -0.33
N SER A 302 16.97 3.18 -0.30
CA SER A 302 16.00 2.15 -0.69
C SER A 302 14.75 2.17 0.18
N LEU A 303 14.91 2.43 1.48
CA LEU A 303 13.79 2.58 2.40
C LEU A 303 12.92 3.78 2.01
N MET A 304 13.51 4.95 1.79
CA MET A 304 12.78 6.14 1.34
C MET A 304 12.08 5.92 0.00
N VAL A 305 12.69 5.16 -0.92
CA VAL A 305 12.09 4.79 -2.21
C VAL A 305 10.84 3.93 -2.00
N HIS A 306 10.92 2.94 -1.10
CA HIS A 306 9.82 2.05 -0.74
C HIS A 306 8.66 2.83 -0.13
N GLU A 307 8.94 3.61 0.93
CA GLU A 307 7.89 4.39 1.61
C GLU A 307 7.26 5.47 0.73
N THR A 308 8.03 6.06 -0.20
CA THR A 308 7.45 7.03 -1.15
C THR A 308 6.56 6.36 -2.19
N ALA A 309 6.80 5.09 -2.54
CA ALA A 309 5.91 4.33 -3.41
C ALA A 309 4.54 4.08 -2.75
N HIS A 310 4.53 3.87 -1.43
CA HIS A 310 3.30 3.65 -0.67
C HIS A 310 2.32 4.83 -0.75
N GLN A 311 2.83 6.05 -0.92
CA GLN A 311 2.02 7.24 -1.14
C GLN A 311 1.06 7.10 -2.35
N TYR A 312 1.46 6.30 -3.36
CA TYR A 312 0.62 5.95 -4.50
C TYR A 312 -0.16 4.65 -4.26
N PHE A 313 0.52 3.59 -3.79
CA PHE A 313 -0.02 2.23 -3.63
C PHE A 313 0.03 1.78 -2.17
N GLY A 314 -1.13 1.68 -1.52
CA GLY A 314 -1.26 1.47 -0.08
C GLY A 314 -2.03 2.62 0.57
N ASP A 315 -1.63 3.87 0.27
CA ASP A 315 -2.24 5.05 0.86
C ASP A 315 -3.35 5.65 0.00
N ASN A 316 -3.03 5.98 -1.25
CA ASN A 316 -4.00 6.65 -2.12
C ASN A 316 -4.87 5.64 -2.88
N VAL A 317 -4.24 4.67 -3.54
CA VAL A 317 -4.88 3.43 -3.98
C VAL A 317 -4.68 2.41 -2.86
N THR A 318 -5.67 2.30 -1.99
CA THR A 318 -5.61 1.38 -0.85
C THR A 318 -6.16 0.02 -1.28
N GLU A 319 -5.75 -1.04 -0.61
CA GLU A 319 -6.37 -2.35 -0.81
C GLU A 319 -7.85 -2.32 -0.43
N LYS A 320 -8.64 -3.27 -0.90
CA LYS A 320 -10.05 -3.38 -0.48
C LYS A 320 -10.21 -4.12 0.85
N ASP A 321 -9.30 -5.04 1.12
CA ASP A 321 -9.26 -5.87 2.32
C ASP A 321 -7.84 -6.46 2.48
N TRP A 322 -7.53 -6.95 3.67
CA TRP A 322 -6.22 -7.47 4.06
C TRP A 322 -5.64 -8.58 3.17
N PRO A 323 -6.43 -9.51 2.58
CA PRO A 323 -5.88 -10.51 1.67
C PRO A 323 -5.21 -9.91 0.44
N HIS A 324 -5.49 -8.64 0.11
CA HIS A 324 -4.91 -7.95 -1.02
C HIS A 324 -3.66 -7.13 -0.67
N LEU A 325 -3.11 -7.23 0.55
CA LEU A 325 -1.96 -6.44 1.05
C LEU A 325 -0.75 -6.38 0.09
N TRP A 326 -0.54 -7.42 -0.71
CA TRP A 326 0.52 -7.43 -1.72
C TRP A 326 0.40 -6.29 -2.75
N LEU A 327 -0.79 -5.70 -2.92
CA LEU A 327 -1.00 -4.53 -3.78
C LEU A 327 -0.31 -3.27 -3.23
N SER A 328 -0.07 -3.20 -1.91
CA SER A 328 0.78 -2.17 -1.31
C SER A 328 2.23 -2.65 -1.30
N GLU A 329 2.52 -3.73 -0.57
CA GLU A 329 3.91 -4.16 -0.32
C GLU A 329 4.66 -4.62 -1.58
N GLY A 330 3.98 -5.35 -2.45
CA GLY A 330 4.56 -5.85 -3.70
C GLY A 330 4.80 -4.72 -4.70
N PHE A 331 3.90 -3.72 -4.75
CA PHE A 331 4.12 -2.52 -5.55
C PHE A 331 5.28 -1.69 -5.00
N ALA A 332 5.31 -1.40 -3.69
CA ALA A 332 6.39 -0.61 -3.10
C ALA A 332 7.76 -1.28 -3.28
N THR A 333 7.83 -2.60 -3.08
CA THR A 333 9.03 -3.39 -3.32
C THR A 333 9.48 -3.31 -4.78
N TYR A 334 8.57 -3.53 -5.75
CA TYR A 334 8.96 -3.51 -7.16
C TYR A 334 9.24 -2.11 -7.70
N MET A 335 8.53 -1.09 -7.21
CA MET A 335 8.81 0.29 -7.54
C MET A 335 10.20 0.71 -7.05
N THR A 336 10.63 0.17 -5.90
CA THR A 336 12.01 0.27 -5.41
C THR A 336 13.00 -0.38 -6.37
N ASP A 337 12.73 -1.61 -6.80
CA ASP A 337 13.58 -2.30 -7.78
C ASP A 337 13.72 -1.51 -9.09
N LEU A 338 12.63 -0.93 -9.59
CA LEU A 338 12.63 -0.13 -10.82
C LEU A 338 13.35 1.22 -10.68
N TYR A 339 13.23 1.88 -9.52
CA TYR A 339 13.99 3.09 -9.24
C TYR A 339 15.50 2.79 -9.20
N LEU A 340 15.90 1.72 -8.51
CA LEU A 340 17.29 1.29 -8.44
C LEU A 340 17.82 0.78 -9.79
N GLU A 341 16.98 0.17 -10.63
CA GLU A 341 17.29 -0.12 -12.05
C GLU A 341 17.60 1.16 -12.81
N ASN A 342 16.74 2.18 -12.66
CA ASN A 342 16.89 3.46 -13.36
C ASN A 342 18.15 4.22 -12.90
N LYS A 343 18.49 4.18 -11.62
CA LYS A 343 19.64 4.91 -11.06
C LYS A 343 20.96 4.16 -11.22
N TYR A 344 20.97 2.85 -10.98
CA TYR A 344 22.19 2.04 -10.89
C TYR A 344 22.36 1.01 -12.02
N GLY A 345 21.38 0.91 -12.93
CA GLY A 345 21.45 0.09 -14.13
C GLY A 345 20.89 -1.34 -13.96
N LYS A 346 20.76 -2.07 -15.06
CA LYS A 346 20.04 -3.37 -15.11
C LYS A 346 20.62 -4.46 -14.21
N ASP A 347 21.91 -4.39 -13.90
CA ASP A 347 22.55 -5.39 -13.06
C ASP A 347 22.14 -5.23 -11.58
N SER A 348 21.75 -4.03 -11.14
CA SER A 348 21.18 -3.82 -9.79
C SER A 348 19.85 -4.59 -9.65
N LEU A 349 18.94 -4.42 -10.61
CA LEU A 349 17.66 -5.13 -10.68
C LEU A 349 17.86 -6.65 -10.66
N ARG A 350 18.75 -7.16 -11.52
CA ARG A 350 19.04 -8.60 -11.58
C ARG A 350 19.60 -9.15 -10.28
N SER A 351 20.40 -8.38 -9.56
CA SER A 351 20.92 -8.77 -8.25
C SER A 351 19.81 -8.83 -7.21
N LEU A 352 18.96 -7.80 -7.15
CA LEU A 352 17.80 -7.73 -6.24
C LEU A 352 16.82 -8.88 -6.50
N LEU A 353 16.40 -9.09 -7.75
CA LEU A 353 15.48 -10.17 -8.10
C LEU A 353 16.04 -11.55 -7.73
N LYS A 354 17.34 -11.80 -7.91
CA LYS A 354 17.98 -13.06 -7.47
C LYS A 354 17.90 -13.25 -5.95
N GLN A 355 18.20 -12.20 -5.17
CA GLN A 355 18.08 -12.24 -3.72
C GLN A 355 16.64 -12.51 -3.30
N GLN A 356 15.70 -11.72 -3.82
CA GLN A 356 14.27 -11.85 -3.56
C GLN A 356 13.73 -13.24 -3.93
N ARG A 357 14.22 -13.83 -5.03
CA ARG A 357 13.87 -15.21 -5.43
C ARG A 357 14.23 -16.21 -4.34
N SER A 358 15.44 -16.09 -3.77
CA SER A 358 15.87 -16.96 -2.67
C SER A 358 14.99 -16.78 -1.43
N GLU A 359 14.65 -15.54 -1.07
CA GLU A 359 13.76 -15.24 0.06
C GLU A 359 12.36 -15.86 -0.11
N VAL A 360 11.78 -15.75 -1.31
CA VAL A 360 10.49 -16.38 -1.65
C VAL A 360 10.57 -17.90 -1.57
N VAL A 361 11.63 -18.50 -2.12
CA VAL A 361 11.84 -19.95 -2.07
C VAL A 361 11.94 -20.44 -0.62
N ASP A 362 12.76 -19.77 0.21
CA ASP A 362 12.96 -20.15 1.61
C ASP A 362 11.69 -19.99 2.44
N PHE A 363 10.90 -18.94 2.19
CA PHE A 363 9.59 -18.76 2.81
C PHE A 363 8.63 -19.89 2.40
N SER A 364 8.53 -20.18 1.10
CA SER A 364 7.61 -21.19 0.56
C SER A 364 7.91 -22.62 1.06
N LYS A 365 9.16 -22.91 1.47
CA LYS A 365 9.53 -24.19 2.08
C LYS A 365 8.91 -24.36 3.47
N LYS A 366 8.77 -23.27 4.21
CA LYS A 366 8.21 -23.22 5.57
C LYS A 366 6.69 -23.02 5.57
N PHE A 367 6.19 -22.15 4.69
CA PHE A 367 4.81 -21.73 4.65
C PHE A 367 4.21 -21.97 3.26
N LYS A 368 3.22 -22.87 3.20
CA LYS A 368 2.52 -23.22 1.95
C LYS A 368 1.27 -22.35 1.76
N LYS A 369 1.46 -21.03 1.67
CA LYS A 369 0.36 -20.05 1.50
C LYS A 369 0.36 -19.39 0.12
N PRO A 370 -0.81 -19.03 -0.44
CA PRO A 370 -0.91 -18.13 -1.59
C PRO A 370 -0.46 -16.70 -1.23
N VAL A 371 -0.35 -15.82 -2.22
CA VAL A 371 -0.07 -14.39 -1.99
C VAL A 371 -1.34 -13.67 -1.56
N VAL A 372 -2.46 -13.91 -2.26
CA VAL A 372 -3.77 -13.47 -1.82
C VAL A 372 -4.26 -14.45 -0.75
N ASP A 373 -3.98 -14.12 0.51
CA ASP A 373 -4.20 -15.00 1.65
C ASP A 373 -5.33 -14.49 2.55
N SER A 374 -6.46 -15.20 2.54
CA SER A 374 -7.60 -14.93 3.42
C SER A 374 -7.56 -15.68 4.76
N SER A 375 -6.54 -16.51 4.99
CA SER A 375 -6.46 -17.35 6.19
C SER A 375 -5.87 -16.63 7.41
N GLU A 376 -5.21 -15.49 7.23
CA GLU A 376 -4.55 -14.72 8.31
C GLU A 376 -5.41 -13.58 8.90
N ALA A 377 -6.74 -13.69 8.79
CA ALA A 377 -7.69 -12.67 9.25
C ALA A 377 -7.63 -12.33 10.77
N LYS A 378 -6.91 -13.12 11.57
CA LYS A 378 -6.81 -12.94 13.03
C LYS A 378 -5.55 -12.23 13.50
N ASN A 379 -4.47 -12.28 12.72
CA ASN A 379 -3.23 -11.61 13.06
C ASN A 379 -2.58 -11.10 11.77
N LEU A 380 -2.98 -9.87 11.43
CA LEU A 380 -2.62 -9.18 10.20
C LEU A 380 -1.10 -8.97 10.05
N MET A 381 -0.34 -8.96 11.15
CA MET A 381 1.13 -8.90 11.09
C MET A 381 1.72 -10.10 10.33
N PHE A 382 1.06 -11.28 10.32
CA PHE A 382 1.55 -12.42 9.54
C PHE A 382 1.47 -12.22 8.04
N LEU A 383 0.69 -11.24 7.56
CA LEU A 383 0.64 -10.88 6.15
C LEU A 383 1.92 -10.12 5.72
N LEU A 384 2.70 -9.57 6.65
CA LEU A 384 4.02 -8.98 6.38
C LEU A 384 5.07 -10.09 6.20
N ASN A 385 5.14 -10.66 5.00
CA ASN A 385 6.00 -11.78 4.70
C ASN A 385 6.47 -11.79 3.24
N ALA A 386 7.34 -12.75 2.89
CA ALA A 386 7.95 -12.78 1.56
C ALA A 386 6.97 -12.98 0.39
N ASN A 387 5.74 -13.46 0.64
CA ASN A 387 4.70 -13.47 -0.39
C ASN A 387 4.22 -12.05 -0.72
N SER A 388 3.91 -11.23 0.30
CA SER A 388 3.36 -9.89 0.09
C SER A 388 4.39 -8.92 -0.50
N TYR A 389 5.65 -9.04 -0.08
CA TYR A 389 6.76 -8.20 -0.54
C TYR A 389 7.43 -8.76 -1.81
N GLN A 390 8.36 -9.70 -1.64
CA GLN A 390 9.25 -10.15 -2.70
C GLN A 390 8.53 -10.94 -3.79
N LYS A 391 7.58 -11.82 -3.44
CA LYS A 391 6.79 -12.55 -4.44
C LYS A 391 5.86 -11.59 -5.18
N GLY A 392 5.22 -10.65 -4.48
CA GLY A 392 4.45 -9.57 -5.10
C GLY A 392 5.27 -8.79 -6.13
N ALA A 393 6.51 -8.42 -5.78
CA ALA A 393 7.41 -7.74 -6.71
C ALA A 393 7.78 -8.60 -7.93
N TRP A 394 8.10 -9.88 -7.69
CA TRP A 394 8.35 -10.85 -8.75
C TRP A 394 7.16 -11.00 -9.72
N ILE A 395 5.93 -10.95 -9.22
CA ILE A 395 4.73 -11.05 -10.04
C ILE A 395 4.59 -9.82 -10.93
N LEU A 396 4.80 -8.61 -10.40
CA LEU A 396 4.81 -7.39 -11.19
C LEU A 396 5.96 -7.38 -12.21
N HIS A 397 7.12 -7.93 -11.85
CA HIS A 397 8.24 -8.12 -12.77
C HIS A 397 7.88 -9.05 -13.93
N MET A 398 7.40 -10.25 -13.64
CA MET A 398 6.96 -11.21 -14.65
C MET A 398 5.81 -10.64 -15.50
N LEU A 399 4.90 -9.87 -14.91
CA LEU A 399 3.83 -9.19 -15.63
C LEU A 399 4.39 -8.15 -16.59
N ARG A 400 5.36 -7.32 -16.17
CA ARG A 400 6.11 -6.39 -17.05
C ARG A 400 6.80 -7.13 -18.20
N ARG A 401 7.33 -8.34 -17.97
CA ARG A 401 7.92 -9.18 -19.04
C ARG A 401 6.86 -9.77 -19.96
N ARG A 402 5.69 -10.12 -19.43
CA ARG A 402 4.57 -10.66 -20.20
C ARG A 402 3.94 -9.64 -21.14
N VAL A 403 3.70 -8.41 -20.68
CA VAL A 403 3.00 -7.38 -21.46
C VAL A 403 3.95 -6.40 -22.16
N GLY A 404 5.22 -6.32 -21.74
CA GLY A 404 6.20 -5.36 -22.24
C GLY A 404 6.20 -4.04 -21.46
N ASP A 405 7.33 -3.31 -21.52
CA ASP A 405 7.58 -2.12 -20.69
C ASP A 405 6.55 -1.00 -20.87
N GLU A 406 6.23 -0.69 -22.13
CA GLU A 406 5.32 0.41 -22.46
C GLU A 406 3.91 0.14 -21.93
N LEU A 407 3.38 -1.05 -22.19
CA LEU A 407 2.05 -1.45 -21.75
C LEU A 407 2.00 -1.62 -20.22
N PHE A 408 3.06 -2.13 -19.60
CA PHE A 408 3.16 -2.22 -18.14
C PHE A 408 3.01 -0.84 -17.50
N TRP A 409 3.84 0.13 -17.90
CA TRP A 409 3.76 1.47 -17.35
C TRP A 409 2.44 2.17 -17.67
N LYS A 410 1.86 1.92 -18.86
CA LYS A 410 0.52 2.42 -19.19
C LYS A 410 -0.54 1.81 -18.26
N SER A 411 -0.49 0.51 -17.97
CA SER A 411 -1.40 -0.16 -17.03
C SER A 411 -1.24 0.34 -15.60
N VAL A 412 -0.01 0.54 -15.11
CA VAL A 412 0.24 1.12 -13.78
C VAL A 412 -0.38 2.51 -13.65
N ARG A 413 -0.22 3.37 -14.67
CA ARG A 413 -0.85 4.70 -14.70
C ARG A 413 -2.37 4.62 -14.76
N SER A 414 -2.92 3.75 -15.60
CA SER A 414 -4.37 3.52 -15.69
C SER A 414 -4.95 3.00 -14.37
N TYR A 415 -4.22 2.12 -13.68
CA TYR A 415 -4.62 1.58 -12.38
C TYR A 415 -4.66 2.70 -11.33
N TYR A 416 -3.58 3.46 -11.22
CA TYR A 416 -3.51 4.62 -10.32
C TYR A 416 -4.62 5.63 -10.61
N GLU A 417 -4.80 6.06 -11.86
CA GLU A 417 -5.84 7.05 -12.20
C GLU A 417 -7.27 6.56 -11.95
N THR A 418 -7.54 5.26 -12.11
CA THR A 418 -8.88 4.68 -11.88
C THR A 418 -9.23 4.60 -10.40
N TYR A 419 -8.23 4.22 -9.58
CA TYR A 419 -8.42 3.91 -8.16
C TYR A 419 -7.84 4.94 -7.20
N LYS A 420 -7.26 6.07 -7.68
CA LYS A 420 -6.78 7.14 -6.80
C LYS A 420 -7.89 7.62 -5.87
N GLY A 421 -7.60 7.64 -4.56
CA GLY A 421 -8.56 7.94 -3.50
C GLY A 421 -9.59 6.85 -3.22
N LYS A 422 -9.45 5.64 -3.79
CA LYS A 422 -10.37 4.51 -3.64
C LYS A 422 -9.64 3.25 -3.19
N ASN A 423 -10.41 2.18 -3.07
CA ASN A 423 -9.92 0.85 -2.73
C ASN A 423 -9.95 -0.10 -3.94
N ALA A 424 -8.97 -0.99 -4.03
CA ALA A 424 -8.83 -1.93 -5.15
C ALA A 424 -8.58 -3.38 -4.67
N THR A 425 -9.07 -4.32 -5.46
CA THR A 425 -8.75 -5.76 -5.32
C THR A 425 -7.68 -6.19 -6.31
N THR A 426 -7.18 -7.41 -6.12
CA THR A 426 -6.32 -8.06 -7.12
C THR A 426 -7.00 -8.22 -8.47
N ASP A 427 -8.30 -8.56 -8.49
CA ASP A 427 -9.08 -8.71 -9.72
C ASP A 427 -9.25 -7.38 -10.46
N ASP A 428 -9.30 -6.26 -9.72
CA ASP A 428 -9.36 -4.92 -10.29
C ASP A 428 -8.07 -4.56 -11.03
N LEU A 429 -6.91 -4.91 -10.45
CA LEU A 429 -5.62 -4.76 -11.12
C LEU A 429 -5.53 -5.65 -12.37
N GLU A 430 -5.97 -6.90 -12.28
CA GLU A 430 -6.02 -7.83 -13.41
C GLU A 430 -6.80 -7.21 -14.58
N LYS A 431 -8.03 -6.74 -14.33
CA LYS A 431 -8.88 -6.11 -15.35
C LYS A 431 -8.19 -4.93 -16.04
N ILE A 432 -7.55 -4.03 -15.29
CA ILE A 432 -6.82 -2.88 -15.89
C ILE A 432 -5.69 -3.37 -16.80
N PHE A 433 -4.95 -4.39 -16.39
CA PHE A 433 -3.88 -4.95 -17.21
C PHE A 433 -4.43 -5.65 -18.46
N GLU A 434 -5.52 -6.40 -18.37
CA GLU A 434 -6.18 -7.02 -19.53
C GLU A 434 -6.72 -5.98 -20.51
N GLU A 435 -7.40 -4.94 -20.01
CA GLU A 435 -7.98 -3.86 -20.82
C GLU A 435 -6.90 -3.08 -21.59
N VAL A 436 -5.80 -2.74 -20.93
CA VAL A 436 -4.73 -1.95 -21.54
C VAL A 436 -3.84 -2.79 -22.47
N SER A 437 -3.56 -4.04 -22.11
CA SER A 437 -2.66 -4.91 -22.88
C SER A 437 -3.36 -5.72 -23.97
N HIS A 438 -4.69 -5.84 -23.91
CA HIS A 438 -5.50 -6.72 -24.74
C HIS A 438 -5.08 -8.20 -24.67
N GLN A 439 -4.45 -8.62 -23.57
CA GLN A 439 -4.07 -10.01 -23.31
C GLN A 439 -4.98 -10.61 -22.23
N ASN A 440 -5.33 -11.89 -22.36
CA ASN A 440 -5.94 -12.64 -21.28
C ASN A 440 -4.86 -13.02 -20.26
N LEU A 441 -5.01 -12.54 -19.03
CA LEU A 441 -4.05 -12.67 -17.93
C LEU A 441 -4.61 -13.49 -16.77
N LYS A 442 -5.85 -13.99 -16.87
CA LYS A 442 -6.50 -14.78 -15.82
C LYS A 442 -5.67 -15.96 -15.33
N THR A 443 -5.09 -16.76 -16.22
CA THR A 443 -4.22 -17.88 -15.83
C THR A 443 -2.97 -17.38 -15.09
N PHE A 444 -2.40 -16.27 -15.53
CA PHE A 444 -1.22 -15.66 -14.90
C PHE A 444 -1.53 -15.22 -13.46
N PHE A 445 -2.56 -14.39 -13.27
CA PHE A 445 -2.94 -13.93 -11.94
C PHE A 445 -3.33 -15.08 -11.03
N HIS A 446 -4.18 -16.01 -11.50
CA HIS A 446 -4.61 -17.16 -10.70
C HIS A 446 -3.43 -18.02 -10.22
N GLN A 447 -2.52 -18.42 -11.12
CA GLN A 447 -1.43 -19.33 -10.73
C GLN A 447 -0.40 -18.65 -9.83
N TRP A 448 -0.12 -17.36 -10.01
CA TRP A 448 0.96 -16.71 -9.26
C TRP A 448 0.51 -16.09 -7.93
N LEU A 449 -0.75 -15.65 -7.84
CA LEU A 449 -1.28 -14.95 -6.66
C LEU A 449 -2.16 -15.84 -5.78
N PHE A 450 -3.01 -16.67 -6.39
CA PHE A 450 -4.01 -17.47 -5.67
C PHE A 450 -3.59 -18.92 -5.45
N THR A 451 -2.50 -19.36 -6.07
CA THR A 451 -1.92 -20.70 -5.86
C THR A 451 -0.65 -20.60 -5.01
N SER A 452 -0.53 -21.51 -4.05
CA SER A 452 0.63 -21.61 -3.17
C SER A 452 1.87 -22.12 -3.91
N GLY A 453 3.04 -21.58 -3.54
CA GLY A 453 4.34 -21.98 -4.11
C GLY A 453 4.66 -21.38 -5.48
N GLN A 454 5.65 -21.98 -6.14
CA GLN A 454 6.21 -21.55 -7.42
C GLN A 454 6.71 -22.79 -8.19
N PRO A 455 7.04 -22.68 -9.49
CA PRO A 455 7.58 -23.81 -10.24
C PRO A 455 8.86 -24.37 -9.59
N TYR A 456 8.90 -25.68 -9.37
CA TYR A 456 10.06 -26.41 -8.87
C TYR A 456 10.62 -27.27 -10.01
N LEU A 457 11.68 -26.81 -10.66
CA LEU A 457 12.06 -27.27 -11.99
C LEU A 457 13.28 -28.19 -11.97
N LYS A 458 13.12 -29.38 -12.54
CA LYS A 458 14.25 -30.22 -12.98
C LYS A 458 14.49 -29.96 -14.47
N ILE A 459 15.62 -29.34 -14.78
CA ILE A 459 15.98 -28.95 -16.15
C ILE A 459 17.17 -29.81 -16.59
N GLY A 460 17.04 -30.47 -17.74
CA GLY A 460 18.09 -31.25 -18.37
C GLY A 460 18.28 -30.81 -19.82
N LEU A 461 19.53 -30.62 -20.24
CA LEU A 461 19.90 -30.29 -21.61
C LEU A 461 20.87 -31.33 -22.15
N LYS A 462 20.64 -31.78 -23.39
CA LYS A 462 21.49 -32.75 -24.06
C LYS A 462 21.79 -32.30 -25.48
N TYR A 463 23.08 -32.15 -25.79
CA TYR A 463 23.56 -31.91 -27.14
C TYR A 463 23.95 -33.23 -27.83
N ASP A 464 23.39 -33.46 -29.02
CA ASP A 464 23.83 -34.50 -29.93
C ASP A 464 24.77 -33.89 -30.99
N LYS A 465 26.06 -34.28 -30.92
CA LYS A 465 27.10 -33.82 -31.84
C LYS A 465 26.91 -34.27 -33.28
N VAL A 466 26.23 -35.40 -33.52
CA VAL A 466 26.04 -35.98 -34.85
C VAL A 466 24.91 -35.25 -35.57
N THR A 467 23.78 -35.09 -34.89
CA THR A 467 22.60 -34.41 -35.45
C THR A 467 22.62 -32.89 -35.26
N LYS A 468 23.60 -32.37 -34.49
CA LYS A 468 23.70 -30.96 -34.05
C LYS A 468 22.41 -30.47 -33.37
N LYS A 469 21.73 -31.38 -32.68
CA LYS A 469 20.43 -31.16 -32.05
C LYS A 469 20.61 -31.01 -30.54
N GLU A 470 19.97 -30.02 -29.97
CA GLU A 470 19.80 -29.84 -28.55
C GLU A 470 18.41 -30.38 -28.15
N THR A 471 18.37 -31.19 -27.11
CA THR A 471 17.13 -31.64 -26.47
C THR A 471 17.06 -31.03 -25.08
N LEU A 472 16.07 -30.17 -24.87
CA LEU A 472 15.69 -29.62 -23.58
C LEU A 472 14.60 -30.49 -22.96
N ASN A 473 14.81 -30.91 -21.71
CA ASN A 473 13.82 -31.59 -20.88
C ASN A 473 13.55 -30.74 -19.65
N ILE A 474 12.29 -30.41 -19.42
CA ILE A 474 11.85 -29.68 -18.23
C ILE A 474 10.75 -30.49 -17.55
N GLU A 475 10.96 -30.79 -16.28
CA GLU A 475 9.98 -31.44 -15.43
C GLU A 475 9.61 -30.51 -14.26
N GLN A 476 8.33 -30.21 -14.12
CA GLN A 476 7.76 -29.49 -12.99
C GLN A 476 7.50 -30.49 -11.86
N LYS A 477 8.19 -30.36 -10.73
CA LYS A 477 8.16 -31.35 -9.64
C LYS A 477 6.99 -31.16 -8.68
N GLN A 478 6.53 -29.93 -8.49
CA GLN A 478 5.37 -29.61 -7.67
C GLN A 478 4.05 -30.09 -8.29
N ASP A 479 3.03 -30.39 -7.48
CA ASP A 479 1.77 -30.99 -7.95
C ASP A 479 1.00 -30.09 -8.93
N THR A 480 0.84 -28.81 -8.59
CA THR A 480 0.18 -27.84 -9.46
C THR A 480 1.11 -27.43 -10.61
N VAL A 481 0.65 -27.67 -11.83
CA VAL A 481 1.39 -27.31 -13.05
C VAL A 481 1.20 -25.82 -13.32
N PHE A 482 2.31 -25.11 -13.59
CA PHE A 482 2.29 -23.69 -13.95
C PHE A 482 2.53 -23.53 -15.46
N GLU A 483 2.01 -22.44 -16.03
CA GLU A 483 2.31 -22.01 -17.39
C GLU A 483 3.26 -20.80 -17.39
N PHE A 484 4.42 -20.90 -18.04
CA PHE A 484 5.40 -19.80 -18.07
C PHE A 484 6.37 -19.88 -19.26
N PRO A 485 6.86 -18.74 -19.76
CA PRO A 485 8.01 -18.71 -20.64
C PRO A 485 9.31 -18.92 -19.84
N LEU A 486 10.22 -19.75 -20.34
CA LEU A 486 11.58 -19.89 -19.82
C LEU A 486 12.58 -19.56 -20.92
N SER A 487 13.39 -18.53 -20.67
CA SER A 487 14.48 -18.14 -21.57
C SER A 487 15.78 -18.87 -21.18
N ILE A 488 16.51 -19.36 -22.18
CA ILE A 488 17.83 -20.00 -22.00
C ILE A 488 18.80 -19.37 -23.00
N SER A 489 19.95 -18.89 -22.50
CA SER A 489 21.03 -18.40 -23.36
C SER A 489 22.06 -19.49 -23.62
N PHE A 490 22.51 -19.59 -24.86
CA PHE A 490 23.57 -20.46 -25.33
C PHE A 490 24.69 -19.58 -25.88
N THR A 491 25.93 -19.72 -25.38
CA THR A 491 27.07 -18.94 -25.87
C THR A 491 28.27 -19.81 -26.19
N ASN A 492 29.03 -19.47 -27.23
CA ASN A 492 30.32 -20.11 -27.57
C ASN A 492 31.54 -19.21 -27.27
N GLY A 493 31.32 -18.07 -26.61
CA GLY A 493 32.32 -17.03 -26.33
C GLY A 493 32.38 -15.92 -27.39
N ASN A 494 31.93 -16.17 -28.63
CA ASN A 494 31.90 -15.18 -29.71
C ASN A 494 30.47 -14.76 -30.07
N GLN A 495 29.50 -15.66 -29.88
CA GLN A 495 28.10 -15.49 -30.22
C GLN A 495 27.24 -15.99 -29.08
N THR A 496 26.14 -15.28 -28.81
CA THR A 496 25.12 -15.66 -27.83
C THR A 496 23.76 -15.70 -28.51
N ILE A 497 23.03 -16.80 -28.34
CA ILE A 497 21.63 -16.98 -28.80
C ILE A 497 20.77 -17.19 -27.57
N ILE A 498 19.64 -16.48 -27.47
CA ILE A 498 18.63 -16.70 -26.44
C ILE A 498 17.41 -17.35 -27.10
N LYS A 499 16.95 -18.47 -26.55
CA LYS A 499 15.70 -19.13 -26.94
C LYS A 499 14.72 -19.13 -25.77
N THR A 500 13.45 -18.88 -26.06
CA THR A 500 12.37 -18.88 -25.07
C THR A 500 11.43 -20.05 -25.35
N PHE A 501 11.16 -20.84 -24.31
CA PHE A 501 10.31 -22.03 -24.37
C PHE A 501 9.06 -21.80 -23.52
N ASN A 502 7.87 -22.06 -24.07
CA ASN A 502 6.61 -21.90 -23.35
C ASN A 502 6.25 -23.22 -22.66
N ILE A 503 6.45 -23.28 -21.35
CA ILE A 503 6.25 -24.48 -20.55
C ILE A 503 4.82 -24.48 -20.03
N LYS A 504 4.09 -25.57 -20.30
CA LYS A 504 2.68 -25.74 -19.89
C LYS A 504 2.37 -27.11 -19.30
N ASN A 505 3.22 -28.10 -19.56
CA ASN A 505 3.01 -29.47 -19.16
C ASN A 505 3.88 -29.83 -17.95
N LYS A 506 3.47 -30.87 -17.22
CA LYS A 506 4.25 -31.48 -16.13
C LYS A 506 5.65 -31.89 -16.59
N VAL A 507 5.74 -32.46 -17.80
CA VAL A 507 6.98 -32.77 -18.50
C VAL A 507 6.92 -32.14 -19.89
N THR A 508 7.95 -31.40 -20.26
CA THR A 508 8.11 -30.77 -21.57
C THR A 508 9.45 -31.20 -22.16
N GLN A 509 9.42 -31.75 -23.37
CA GLN A 509 10.62 -32.06 -24.14
C GLN A 509 10.59 -31.24 -25.42
N GLU A 510 11.64 -30.45 -25.65
CA GLU A 510 11.77 -29.58 -26.81
C GLU A 510 13.09 -29.85 -27.54
N ASP A 511 12.98 -29.97 -28.85
CA ASP A 511 14.03 -30.44 -29.72
C ASP A 511 14.35 -29.33 -30.72
N PHE A 512 15.57 -28.79 -30.68
CA PHE A 512 15.93 -27.62 -31.48
C PHE A 512 17.38 -27.64 -31.94
N THR A 513 17.70 -26.81 -32.93
CA THR A 513 19.08 -26.62 -33.41
C THR A 513 19.60 -25.24 -33.02
N ILE A 514 20.90 -25.16 -32.84
CA ILE A 514 21.67 -23.92 -32.69
C ILE A 514 22.88 -24.00 -33.63
N SER A 515 23.30 -22.85 -34.18
CA SER A 515 24.31 -22.77 -35.24
C SER A 515 25.74 -23.13 -34.78
N PHE A 516 25.96 -23.32 -33.49
CA PHE A 516 27.24 -23.64 -32.87
C PHE A 516 27.07 -24.57 -31.68
N GLN A 517 28.15 -25.25 -31.28
CA GLN A 517 28.21 -25.97 -30.01
C GLN A 517 28.39 -24.97 -28.85
N PRO A 518 27.50 -24.95 -27.85
CA PRO A 518 27.58 -24.00 -26.75
C PRO A 518 28.73 -24.38 -25.79
N LYS A 519 29.47 -23.37 -25.33
CA LYS A 519 30.46 -23.48 -24.26
C LYS A 519 29.86 -23.17 -22.89
N GLU A 520 28.88 -22.28 -22.84
CA GLU A 520 28.15 -21.93 -21.62
C GLU A 520 26.66 -21.85 -21.95
N ILE A 521 25.85 -22.35 -21.01
CA ILE A 521 24.39 -22.30 -21.07
C ILE A 521 23.91 -21.68 -19.76
N LYS A 522 23.06 -20.65 -19.86
CA LYS A 522 22.44 -20.02 -18.68
C LYS A 522 20.94 -20.16 -18.77
N ILE A 523 20.36 -20.78 -17.74
CA ILE A 523 18.93 -20.79 -17.52
C ILE A 523 18.51 -19.43 -16.98
N ASP A 524 17.46 -18.86 -17.55
CA ASP A 524 16.91 -17.56 -17.17
C ASP A 524 17.98 -16.45 -17.12
N PRO A 525 18.67 -16.18 -18.25
CA PRO A 525 19.84 -15.29 -18.29
C PRO A 525 19.52 -13.83 -17.89
N ASN A 526 18.25 -13.44 -18.00
CA ASN A 526 17.78 -12.09 -17.68
C ASN A 526 17.11 -11.99 -16.30
N VAL A 527 16.94 -13.10 -15.58
CA VAL A 527 16.26 -13.13 -14.28
C VAL A 527 14.77 -12.75 -14.43
N ASP A 528 14.11 -13.29 -15.46
CA ASP A 528 12.73 -12.94 -15.84
C ASP A 528 11.68 -13.90 -15.23
N LEU A 529 12.08 -14.99 -14.56
CA LEU A 529 11.15 -16.00 -14.01
C LEU A 529 11.37 -16.27 -12.52
N LEU A 530 10.30 -16.31 -11.73
CA LEU A 530 10.32 -16.85 -10.38
C LEU A 530 10.20 -18.38 -10.41
N PHE A 531 11.25 -19.09 -9.99
CA PHE A 531 11.24 -20.54 -9.88
C PHE A 531 12.28 -21.05 -8.87
N GLU A 532 12.10 -22.28 -8.42
CA GLU A 532 13.06 -23.04 -7.63
C GLU A 532 13.74 -24.10 -8.51
N ASN A 533 15.07 -24.24 -8.41
CA ASN A 533 15.81 -25.29 -9.12
C ASN A 533 15.86 -26.58 -8.30
N PHE A 534 15.50 -27.71 -8.91
CA PHE A 534 15.57 -29.04 -8.28
C PHE A 534 17.01 -29.59 -8.15
N ASN A 535 17.94 -29.15 -8.99
CA ASN A 535 19.21 -29.86 -9.24
C ASN A 535 20.47 -28.98 -9.22
N LEU A 536 20.51 -27.93 -8.40
CA LEU A 536 21.76 -27.21 -8.12
C LEU A 536 22.08 -27.34 -6.64
N GLU A 537 22.61 -28.50 -6.26
CA GLU A 537 23.59 -28.61 -5.17
C GLU A 537 24.96 -28.17 -5.68
#